data_AF-A0A964PUJ3-F1
#
_entry.id   AF-A0A964PUJ3-F1
#
_cell.length_a   1.000
_cell.length_b   1.000
_cell.length_c   1.000
_cell.angle_alpha   90.00
_cell.angle_beta   90.00
_cell.angle_gamma   90.00
#
_symmetry.space_group_name_H-M   'P 1'
#
loop_
_entity.id
_entity.type
_entity.pdbx_description
1 polymer ?
#
loop_
_entity_poly.entity_id
_entity_poly.type
_entity_poly.pdbx_seq_one_letter_code
_entity_poly.pdbx_strand_id
1 'polypeptide(L)'
;MPAGGPPVDGGQKGPEEPLHVLRAKYHDYCSAQVADLLVYMSPDEIYLLAHRAYRERGGEGDISYVEMVRVATDWLARRIALPPFEIWLEDYRAHPDKYEEYFMGLWETDAEKSPKG
;
A
#
# COMPACT_ATOMS: atom_id res chain seq x y z
N MET A 1 -21.43 22.30 -44.10
CA MET A 1 -20.91 20.98 -43.72
C MET A 1 -19.46 20.89 -44.17
N PRO A 2 -18.51 20.69 -43.25
CA PRO A 2 -17.34 19.87 -43.58
C PRO A 2 -17.15 18.72 -42.59
N ALA A 3 -16.80 17.59 -43.21
CA ALA A 3 -16.25 16.31 -42.76
C ALA A 3 -15.96 16.12 -41.26
N GLY A 4 -16.59 15.07 -40.72
CA GLY A 4 -16.20 14.46 -39.45
C GLY A 4 -14.77 13.96 -39.48
N GLY A 5 -14.00 14.37 -38.48
CA GLY A 5 -12.71 13.77 -38.18
C GLY A 5 -12.86 12.30 -37.80
N PRO A 6 -11.77 11.51 -37.89
CA PRO A 6 -11.83 10.11 -37.53
C PRO A 6 -12.23 9.98 -36.04
N PRO A 7 -12.98 8.92 -35.66
CA PRO A 7 -13.17 8.62 -34.26
C PRO A 7 -11.78 8.38 -33.65
N VAL A 8 -11.51 9.07 -32.55
CA VAL A 8 -10.37 8.80 -31.68
C VAL A 8 -10.61 7.42 -31.07
N ASP A 9 -10.16 6.40 -31.77
CA ASP A 9 -10.28 5.02 -31.34
C ASP A 9 -9.20 4.69 -30.32
N GLY A 10 -9.60 3.95 -29.30
CA GLY A 10 -8.69 3.19 -28.47
C GLY A 10 -7.93 3.97 -27.42
N GLY A 11 -8.65 4.43 -26.39
CA GLY A 11 -8.11 4.24 -25.04
C GLY A 11 -7.85 2.74 -24.90
N GLN A 12 -6.61 2.32 -25.20
CA GLN A 12 -6.13 0.96 -24.96
C GLN A 12 -6.22 0.76 -23.45
N LYS A 13 -7.38 0.29 -23.00
CA LYS A 13 -7.52 -0.39 -21.74
C LYS A 13 -6.62 -1.61 -21.91
N GLY A 14 -5.39 -1.49 -21.41
CA GLY A 14 -4.45 -2.61 -21.35
C GLY A 14 -5.16 -3.83 -20.75
N PRO A 15 -4.65 -5.05 -21.01
CA PRO A 15 -5.22 -6.25 -20.42
C PRO A 15 -5.44 -6.00 -18.92
N GLU A 16 -6.69 -6.14 -18.48
CA GLU A 16 -7.08 -5.88 -17.11
C GLU A 16 -6.17 -6.70 -16.20
N GLU A 17 -5.36 -6.01 -15.40
CA GLU A 17 -4.33 -6.67 -14.60
C GLU A 17 -4.96 -7.80 -13.78
N PRO A 18 -4.31 -8.98 -13.68
CA PRO A 18 -4.86 -10.08 -12.91
C PRO A 18 -5.15 -9.68 -11.46
N LEU A 19 -6.25 -10.20 -10.89
CA LEU A 19 -6.69 -9.82 -9.54
C LEU A 19 -5.60 -10.04 -8.47
N HIS A 20 -4.76 -11.06 -8.60
CA HIS A 20 -3.66 -11.30 -7.65
C HIS A 20 -2.57 -10.23 -7.74
N VAL A 21 -2.26 -9.72 -8.94
CA VAL A 21 -1.34 -8.60 -9.14
C VAL A 21 -1.91 -7.34 -8.50
N LEU A 22 -3.18 -7.04 -8.73
CA LEU A 22 -3.87 -5.90 -8.12
C LEU A 22 -3.88 -5.98 -6.59
N ARG A 23 -4.09 -7.17 -6.02
CA ARG A 23 -4.01 -7.40 -4.58
C ARG A 23 -2.61 -7.20 -4.03
N ALA A 24 -1.58 -7.62 -4.77
CA ALA A 24 -0.19 -7.42 -4.37
C ALA A 24 0.20 -5.93 -4.44
N LYS A 25 -0.20 -5.22 -5.49
CA LYS A 25 -0.03 -3.76 -5.60
C LYS A 25 -0.74 -2.99 -4.47
N TYR A 26 -1.95 -3.42 -4.10
CA TYR A 26 -2.65 -2.86 -2.95
C TYR A 26 -1.88 -3.10 -1.63
N HIS A 27 -1.25 -4.27 -1.48
CA HIS A 27 -0.41 -4.56 -0.32
C HIS A 27 0.84 -3.65 -0.27
N ASP A 28 1.47 -3.41 -1.42
CA ASP A 28 2.59 -2.46 -1.53
C ASP A 28 2.15 -1.06 -1.14
N TYR A 29 1.03 -0.58 -1.68
CA TYR A 29 0.44 0.69 -1.30
C TYR A 29 0.20 0.79 0.21
N CYS A 30 -0.47 -0.20 0.82
CA CYS A 30 -0.72 -0.21 2.27
C CYS A 30 0.58 -0.13 3.06
N SER A 31 1.59 -0.87 2.63
CA SER A 31 2.90 -0.93 3.30
C SER A 31 3.64 0.40 3.18
N ALA A 32 3.60 1.04 2.01
CA ALA A 32 4.20 2.35 1.77
C ALA A 32 3.54 3.43 2.64
N GLN A 33 2.21 3.43 2.75
CA GLN A 33 1.49 4.39 3.60
C GLN A 33 1.88 4.27 5.09
N VAL A 34 2.10 3.05 5.58
CA VAL A 34 2.57 2.83 6.95
C VAL A 34 4.03 3.25 7.10
N ALA A 35 4.87 2.97 6.11
CA ALA A 35 6.28 3.36 6.10
C ALA A 35 6.44 4.88 6.09
N ASP A 36 5.65 5.61 5.30
CA ASP A 36 5.67 7.07 5.25
C ASP A 36 5.40 7.67 6.63
N LEU A 37 4.39 7.16 7.34
CA LEU A 37 4.09 7.60 8.71
C LEU A 37 5.27 7.36 9.65
N LEU A 38 5.93 6.20 9.57
CA LEU A 38 7.10 5.89 10.40
C LEU A 38 8.29 6.80 10.10
N VAL A 39 8.52 7.15 8.83
CA VAL A 39 9.62 8.03 8.41
C VAL A 39 9.46 9.44 8.98
N TYR A 40 8.23 9.92 9.11
CA TYR A 40 7.95 11.23 9.71
C TYR A 40 7.97 11.23 11.24
N MET A 41 8.08 10.07 11.90
CA MET A 41 8.20 9.99 13.36
C MET A 41 9.65 10.06 13.81
N SER A 42 9.91 10.85 14.85
CA SER A 42 11.19 10.82 15.56
C SER A 42 11.39 9.51 16.33
N PRO A 43 12.63 9.11 16.63
CA PRO A 43 12.91 7.94 17.45
C PRO A 43 12.16 7.94 18.80
N ASP A 44 12.04 9.11 19.43
CA ASP A 44 11.35 9.26 20.71
C ASP A 44 9.84 9.03 20.57
N GLU A 45 9.23 9.52 19.49
CA GLU A 45 7.82 9.26 19.19
C GLU A 45 7.56 7.78 18.91
N ILE A 46 8.46 7.12 18.16
CA ILE A 46 8.38 5.67 17.91
C ILE A 46 8.50 4.92 19.24
N TYR A 47 9.42 5.31 20.12
CA TYR A 47 9.60 4.70 21.43
C TYR A 47 8.34 4.83 22.30
N LEU A 48 7.79 6.04 22.42
CA LEU A 48 6.59 6.30 23.21
C LEU A 48 5.39 5.54 22.65
N LEU A 49 5.24 5.52 21.31
CA LEU A 49 4.16 4.80 20.65
C LEU A 49 4.24 3.30 20.91
N ALA A 50 5.41 2.72 20.70
CA ALA A 50 5.63 1.29 20.87
C ALA A 50 5.43 0.86 22.33
N HIS A 51 5.94 1.62 23.31
CA HIS A 51 5.73 1.31 24.73
C HIS A 51 4.25 1.38 25.12
N ARG A 52 3.53 2.39 24.63
CA ARG A 52 2.09 2.47 24.84
C ARG A 52 1.37 1.25 24.26
N ALA A 53 1.63 0.94 22.99
CA ALA A 53 0.99 -0.17 22.29
C ALA A 53 1.34 -1.53 22.90
N TYR A 54 2.57 -1.70 23.41
CA TYR A 54 3.02 -2.91 24.11
C TYR A 54 2.30 -3.09 25.44
N ARG A 55 2.17 -2.01 26.23
CA ARG A 55 1.41 -2.01 27.50
C ARG A 55 -0.08 -2.24 27.30
N GLU A 56 -0.68 -1.68 26.25
CA GLU A 56 -2.08 -1.93 25.89
C GLU A 56 -2.36 -3.42 25.61
N ARG A 57 -1.34 -4.19 25.21
CA ARG A 57 -1.41 -5.65 25.01
C ARG A 57 -1.02 -6.47 26.25
N GLY A 58 -0.78 -5.82 27.39
CA GLY A 58 -0.40 -6.48 28.65
C GLY A 58 1.09 -6.85 28.75
N GLY A 59 1.94 -6.26 27.91
CA GLY A 59 3.39 -6.42 28.03
C GLY A 59 3.97 -5.68 29.25
N GLU A 60 4.98 -6.28 29.88
CA GLU A 60 5.72 -5.72 31.01
C GLU A 60 7.22 -5.68 30.70
N GLY A 61 7.91 -4.64 31.20
CA GLY A 61 9.35 -4.45 31.01
C GLY A 61 9.74 -3.64 29.77
N ASP A 62 11.05 -3.58 29.51
CA ASP A 62 11.62 -2.89 28.36
C ASP A 62 11.56 -3.78 27.11
N ILE A 63 11.29 -3.16 25.96
CA ILE A 63 11.29 -3.82 24.65
C ILE A 63 12.58 -3.50 23.89
N SER A 64 13.09 -4.45 23.12
CA SER A 64 14.24 -4.20 22.23
C SER A 64 13.87 -3.21 21.12
N TYR A 65 14.87 -2.58 20.50
CA TYR A 65 14.63 -1.68 19.36
C TYR A 65 13.87 -2.35 18.22
N VAL A 66 14.19 -3.61 17.91
CA VAL A 66 13.50 -4.37 16.85
C VAL A 66 12.04 -4.62 17.21
N GLU A 67 11.74 -4.96 18.46
CA GLU A 67 10.37 -5.12 18.95
C GLU A 67 9.63 -3.79 18.97
N MET A 68 10.30 -2.71 19.37
CA MET A 68 9.75 -1.36 19.36
C MET A 68 9.27 -0.96 17.96
N VAL A 69 10.12 -1.10 16.94
CA VAL A 69 9.75 -0.81 15.55
C VAL A 69 8.59 -1.69 15.10
N ARG A 70 8.65 -3.00 15.34
CA ARG A 70 7.56 -3.94 14.98
C ARG A 70 6.23 -3.56 15.62
N VAL A 71 6.22 -3.27 16.92
CA VAL A 71 5.01 -2.91 17.66
C VAL A 71 4.45 -1.58 17.16
N ALA A 72 5.30 -0.60 16.85
CA ALA A 72 4.89 0.68 16.27
C ALA A 72 4.29 0.50 14.86
N THR A 73 4.94 -0.27 13.98
CA THR A 73 4.43 -0.59 12.64
C THR A 73 3.07 -1.29 12.71
N ASP A 74 2.94 -2.31 13.55
CA ASP A 74 1.70 -3.05 13.75
C ASP A 74 0.56 -2.16 14.27
N TRP A 75 0.89 -1.26 15.21
CA TRP A 75 -0.10 -0.36 15.78
C TRP A 75 -0.55 0.68 14.75
N LEU A 76 0.38 1.24 13.98
CA LEU A 76 0.07 2.18 12.90
C LEU A 76 -0.80 1.50 11.86
N ALA A 77 -0.40 0.35 11.33
CA ALA A 77 -1.15 -0.39 10.31
C ALA A 77 -2.63 -0.65 10.67
N ARG A 78 -2.96 -0.78 11.96
CA ARG A 78 -4.33 -0.98 12.45
C ARG A 78 -5.15 0.30 12.57
N ARG A 79 -4.51 1.46 12.55
CA ARG A 79 -5.09 2.75 12.95
C ARG A 79 -5.09 3.77 11.83
N ILE A 80 -4.24 3.59 10.81
CA ILE A 80 -4.40 4.30 9.55
C ILE A 80 -5.69 3.80 8.88
N ALA A 81 -6.54 4.74 8.48
CA ALA A 81 -7.75 4.46 7.72
C ALA A 81 -7.40 4.24 6.25
N LEU A 82 -6.88 3.06 5.92
CA LEU A 82 -6.67 2.66 4.52
C LEU A 82 -8.02 2.42 3.83
N PRO A 83 -8.16 2.87 2.57
CA PRO A 83 -9.35 2.53 1.79
C PRO A 83 -9.45 1.01 1.63
N PRO A 84 -10.66 0.42 1.69
CA PRO A 84 -10.86 -0.97 1.30
C PRO A 84 -10.34 -1.23 -0.12
N PHE A 85 -9.96 -2.48 -0.40
CA PHE A 85 -9.38 -2.87 -1.69
C PHE A 85 -10.21 -2.42 -2.89
N GLU A 86 -11.54 -2.53 -2.81
CA GLU A 86 -12.46 -2.19 -3.89
C GLU A 86 -12.46 -0.67 -4.17
N ILE A 87 -12.43 0.15 -3.12
CA ILE A 87 -12.37 1.61 -3.22
C ILE A 87 -11.02 2.05 -3.77
N TRP A 88 -9.93 1.46 -3.27
CA TRP A 88 -8.59 1.70 -3.81
C TRP A 88 -8.49 1.30 -5.28
N LEU A 89 -9.08 0.16 -5.66
CA LEU A 89 -9.02 -0.36 -7.02
C LEU A 89 -9.74 0.55 -8.01
N GLU A 90 -10.87 1.12 -7.62
CA GLU A 90 -11.61 2.09 -8.43
C GLU A 90 -10.75 3.34 -8.70
N ASP A 91 -10.12 3.91 -7.67
CA ASP A 91 -9.27 5.09 -7.83
C ASP A 91 -7.97 4.78 -8.60
N TYR A 92 -7.32 3.65 -8.30
CA TYR A 92 -6.13 3.19 -9.03
C TYR A 92 -6.39 3.03 -10.52
N ARG A 93 -7.53 2.44 -10.90
CA ARG A 93 -7.90 2.29 -12.32
C ARG A 93 -8.19 3.61 -13.01
N ALA A 94 -8.67 4.61 -12.27
CA ALA A 94 -8.92 5.95 -12.80
C ALA A 94 -7.63 6.77 -12.91
N HIS A 95 -6.67 6.55 -12.01
CA HIS A 95 -5.47 7.39 -11.84
C HIS A 95 -4.21 6.56 -11.52
N PRO A 96 -3.79 5.63 -12.39
CA PRO A 96 -2.70 4.69 -12.07
C PRO A 96 -1.35 5.39 -11.81
N ASP A 97 -1.11 6.52 -12.46
CA ASP A 97 0.08 7.37 -12.34
C ASP A 97 0.31 7.89 -10.91
N LYS A 98 -0.75 8.12 -10.15
CA LYS A 98 -0.65 8.58 -8.76
C LYS A 98 -0.13 7.51 -7.81
N TYR A 99 -0.16 6.24 -8.21
CA TYR A 99 0.14 5.11 -7.34
C TYR A 99 1.52 4.50 -7.57
N GLU A 100 2.17 4.82 -8.69
CA GLU A 100 3.45 4.23 -9.08
C GLU A 100 4.54 4.43 -8.01
N GLU A 101 4.56 5.58 -7.34
CA GLU A 101 5.54 5.89 -6.29
C GLU A 101 5.40 4.99 -5.04
N TYR A 102 4.23 4.43 -4.79
CA TYR A 102 3.95 3.57 -3.63
C TYR A 102 4.22 2.08 -3.91
N PHE A 103 4.51 1.70 -5.16
CA PHE A 103 4.78 0.32 -5.52
C PHE A 103 6.25 -0.03 -5.30
N MET A 104 6.53 -0.68 -4.17
CA MET A 104 7.88 -1.07 -3.74
C MET A 104 8.44 -2.30 -4.47
N GLY A 105 7.76 -2.79 -5.51
CA GLY A 105 8.19 -3.91 -6.35
C GLY A 105 7.95 -5.30 -5.73
N LEU A 106 7.27 -5.42 -4.59
CA LEU A 106 6.95 -6.75 -4.04
C LEU A 106 5.88 -7.44 -4.90
N TRP A 107 5.01 -6.65 -5.53
CA TRP A 107 3.97 -7.14 -6.44
C TRP A 107 4.49 -7.88 -7.68
N GLU A 108 5.71 -7.56 -8.13
CA GLU A 108 6.31 -8.16 -9.33
C GLU A 108 6.46 -9.67 -9.19
N THR A 109 6.81 -10.13 -7.97
CA THR A 109 6.96 -11.56 -7.67
C THR A 109 5.66 -12.35 -7.81
N ASP A 110 4.51 -11.71 -7.68
CA ASP A 110 3.20 -12.33 -7.86
C ASP A 110 2.74 -12.26 -9.32
N ALA A 111 3.13 -11.23 -10.07
CA ALA A 111 2.91 -11.16 -11.51
C ALA A 111 3.66 -12.28 -12.26
N GLU A 112 4.88 -12.60 -11.83
CA GLU A 112 5.69 -13.68 -12.40
C GLU A 112 5.12 -15.09 -12.15
N LYS A 113 4.31 -15.26 -11.10
CA LYS A 113 3.67 -16.55 -10.76
C LYS A 113 2.43 -16.85 -11.60
N SER A 114 1.98 -15.93 -12.45
CA SER A 114 0.92 -16.24 -13.40
C SER A 114 1.38 -17.34 -14.36
N PRO A 115 0.68 -18.50 -14.42
CA PRO A 115 0.99 -19.49 -15.45
C PRO A 115 0.78 -18.82 -16.80
N LYS A 116 1.83 -18.81 -17.63
CA LYS A 116 1.71 -18.51 -19.05
C LYS A 116 0.75 -19.57 -19.62
N GLY A 117 -0.47 -19.15 -19.91
CA GLY A 117 -1.43 -19.95 -20.67
C GLY A 117 -0.88 -20.30 -22.05
#